data_AF-A0A316PTR6-F1
#
_entry.id   AF-A0A316PTR6-F1
#
_cell.length_a   1.000
_cell.length_b   1.000
_cell.length_c   1.000
_cell.angle_alpha   90.00
_cell.angle_beta   90.00
_cell.angle_gamma   90.00
#
_symmetry.space_group_name_H-M   'P 1'
#
loop_
_entity.id
_entity.type
_entity.pdbx_description
1 polymer ?
#
loop_
_entity_poly.entity_id
_entity_poly.type
_entity_poly.pdbx_seq_one_letter_code
_entity_poly.pdbx_strand_id
1 'polypeptide(L)'
;MNARRRIDSFWLKIIALATMTTDHIAAALPCGQWYLPMRCIGRIAFPIYCFLLAEGFCHTRSRGRYLLRLCLLFLLSEPVYDLVFHQGFPYWGNQNILLTLALGLGTVWLVDAADRLELWALRWPVKLLACGLGLWLSEALFADYGWGGILLILSFCFFRGKPVPLCAAVSCSLVLAIGVIEVFGLLALLPILLYSGKQGDLLQKPWFQYAFYFYYPVHIAVLWLVQLIL
;
A
#
# COMPACT_ATOMS: atom_id res chain seq x y z
N MET A 1 21.12 19.00 12.34
CA MET A 1 20.85 18.06 11.22
C MET A 1 21.29 16.67 11.64
N ASN A 2 20.37 15.75 11.93
CA ASN A 2 20.71 14.43 12.47
C ASN A 2 21.24 13.49 11.36
N ALA A 3 22.54 13.17 11.42
CA ALA A 3 23.27 12.28 10.52
C ALA A 3 22.84 10.78 10.54
N ARG A 4 21.65 10.46 11.06
CA ARG A 4 21.18 9.07 11.25
C ARG A 4 20.17 8.57 10.23
N ARG A 5 19.62 9.42 9.36
CA ARG A 5 18.63 9.01 8.34
C ARG A 5 19.32 8.75 7.00
N ARG A 6 19.54 7.47 6.69
CA ARG A 6 20.29 7.02 5.50
C ARG A 6 19.43 6.38 4.40
N ILE A 7 18.17 6.06 4.70
CA ILE A 7 17.29 5.37 3.76
C ILE A 7 16.50 6.41 2.96
N ASP A 8 16.49 6.31 1.65
CA ASP A 8 15.68 7.14 0.75
C ASP A 8 14.48 6.35 0.19
N SER A 9 13.65 7.00 -0.62
CA SER A 9 12.44 6.37 -1.17
C SER A 9 12.79 5.23 -2.12
N PHE A 10 13.94 5.29 -2.78
CA PHE A 10 14.42 4.21 -3.64
C PHE A 10 14.63 2.93 -2.84
N TRP A 11 15.38 2.98 -1.74
CA TRP A 11 15.61 1.81 -0.90
C TRP A 11 14.33 1.25 -0.28
N LEU A 12 13.40 2.10 0.14
CA LEU A 12 12.08 1.65 0.60
C LEU A 12 11.33 0.86 -0.48
N LYS A 13 11.32 1.34 -1.72
CA LYS A 13 10.69 0.63 -2.84
C LYS A 13 11.37 -0.70 -3.13
N ILE A 14 12.69 -0.78 -3.06
CA ILE A 14 13.43 -2.04 -3.25
C ILE A 14 13.06 -3.06 -2.18
N ILE A 15 13.02 -2.65 -0.90
CA ILE A 15 12.62 -3.54 0.20
C ILE A 15 11.18 -4.02 -0.03
N ALA A 16 10.24 -3.11 -0.30
CA ALA A 16 8.84 -3.46 -0.53
C ALA A 16 8.65 -4.39 -1.73
N LEU A 17 9.40 -4.17 -2.82
CA LEU A 17 9.34 -5.00 -4.02
C LEU A 17 9.87 -6.41 -3.74
N ALA A 18 11.01 -6.54 -3.07
CA ALA A 18 11.60 -7.83 -2.72
C ALA A 18 10.70 -8.65 -1.78
N THR A 19 10.16 -8.02 -0.74
CA THR A 19 9.29 -8.70 0.23
C THR A 19 7.95 -9.06 -0.40
N MET A 20 7.33 -8.18 -1.20
CA MET A 20 6.10 -8.47 -1.94
C MET A 20 6.26 -9.64 -2.91
N THR A 21 7.39 -9.68 -3.64
CA THR A 21 7.67 -10.78 -4.57
C THR A 21 7.79 -12.11 -3.84
N THR A 22 8.44 -12.10 -2.68
CA THR A 22 8.56 -13.27 -1.80
C THR A 22 7.18 -13.73 -1.32
N ASP A 23 6.30 -12.79 -0.96
CA ASP A 23 4.92 -13.07 -0.53
C ASP A 23 4.10 -13.76 -1.63
N HIS A 24 4.15 -13.21 -2.85
CA HIS A 24 3.37 -13.69 -3.98
C HIS A 24 3.90 -15.01 -4.53
N ILE A 25 5.22 -15.24 -4.53
CA ILE A 25 5.78 -16.56 -4.85
C ILE A 25 5.19 -17.60 -3.88
N ALA A 26 5.16 -17.31 -2.59
CA ALA A 26 4.61 -18.24 -1.60
C ALA A 26 3.11 -18.48 -1.77
N ALA A 27 2.33 -17.47 -2.15
CA ALA A 27 0.89 -17.66 -2.40
C ALA A 27 0.57 -18.33 -3.74
N ALA A 28 1.38 -18.09 -4.77
CA ALA A 28 1.11 -18.58 -6.11
C ALA A 28 1.69 -19.98 -6.38
N LEU A 29 2.78 -20.37 -5.71
CA LEU A 29 3.55 -21.57 -6.05
C LEU A 29 3.64 -22.55 -4.87
N PRO A 30 3.83 -23.86 -5.15
CA PRO A 30 4.00 -24.86 -4.09
C PRO A 30 5.36 -24.68 -3.38
N CYS A 31 5.35 -24.01 -2.23
CA CYS A 31 6.57 -23.73 -1.45
C CYS A 31 6.79 -24.66 -0.23
N GLY A 32 5.87 -25.58 0.07
CA GLY A 32 5.98 -26.51 1.19
C GLY A 32 6.25 -25.80 2.52
N GLN A 33 7.29 -26.24 3.25
CA GLN A 33 7.68 -25.64 4.54
C GLN A 33 8.08 -24.15 4.45
N TRP A 34 8.40 -23.64 3.26
CA TRP A 34 8.77 -22.24 3.07
C TRP A 34 7.56 -21.31 2.92
N TYR A 35 6.35 -21.85 2.77
CA TYR A 35 5.12 -21.05 2.63
C TYR A 35 4.98 -20.01 3.74
N LEU A 36 4.91 -20.44 5.00
CA LEU A 36 4.65 -19.54 6.12
C LEU A 36 5.79 -18.51 6.33
N PRO A 37 7.09 -18.88 6.37
CA PRO A 37 8.17 -17.90 6.48
C PRO A 37 8.14 -16.82 5.38
N MET A 38 7.88 -17.21 4.14
CA MET A 38 7.82 -16.27 3.01
C MET A 38 6.61 -15.33 3.11
N ARG A 39 5.44 -15.83 3.54
CA ARG A 39 4.25 -14.99 3.81
C ARG A 39 4.51 -13.99 4.94
N CYS A 40 5.24 -14.38 5.98
CA CYS A 40 5.63 -13.49 7.09
C CYS A 40 6.57 -12.37 6.62
N ILE A 41 7.61 -12.70 5.84
CA ILE A 41 8.50 -11.70 5.22
C ILE A 41 7.71 -10.76 4.32
N GLY A 42 6.73 -11.30 3.59
CA GLY A 42 5.83 -10.58 2.71
C GLY A 42 5.08 -9.42 3.35
N ARG A 43 4.64 -9.57 4.60
CA ARG A 43 3.86 -8.57 5.34
C ARG A 43 4.56 -7.22 5.49
N ILE A 44 5.88 -7.17 5.34
CA ILE A 44 6.68 -5.94 5.37
C ILE A 44 6.32 -5.02 4.19
N ALA A 45 5.92 -5.57 3.04
CA ALA A 45 5.68 -4.80 1.83
C ALA A 45 4.54 -3.78 1.99
N PHE A 46 3.40 -4.23 2.52
CA PHE A 46 2.17 -3.43 2.52
C PHE A 46 2.30 -2.13 3.34
N PRO A 47 2.82 -2.12 4.59
CA PRO A 47 3.02 -0.88 5.32
C PRO A 47 4.00 0.08 4.64
N ILE A 48 5.03 -0.43 3.95
CA ILE A 48 5.94 0.41 3.17
C ILE A 48 5.20 1.04 1.98
N TYR A 49 4.37 0.30 1.25
CA TYR A 49 3.55 0.87 0.18
C TYR A 49 2.55 1.91 0.68
N CYS A 50 1.88 1.66 1.81
CA CYS A 50 1.00 2.64 2.46
C CYS A 50 1.75 3.92 2.86
N PHE A 51 2.93 3.78 3.45
CA PHE A 51 3.79 4.91 3.80
C PHE A 51 4.22 5.70 2.55
N LEU A 52 4.72 5.02 1.52
CA LEU A 52 5.14 5.65 0.26
C LEU A 52 3.99 6.33 -0.46
N LEU A 53 2.76 5.81 -0.34
CA LEU A 53 1.55 6.44 -0.87
C LEU A 53 1.24 7.74 -0.13
N ALA A 54 1.23 7.71 1.21
CA ALA A 54 1.02 8.91 2.03
C ALA A 54 2.10 9.97 1.76
N GLU A 55 3.36 9.56 1.66
CA GLU A 55 4.48 10.44 1.32
C GLU A 55 4.33 11.01 -0.11
N GLY A 56 3.95 10.17 -1.07
CA GLY A 56 3.70 10.58 -2.46
C GLY A 56 2.54 11.57 -2.59
N PHE A 57 1.49 11.41 -1.78
CA PHE A 57 0.35 12.34 -1.74
C PHE A 57 0.77 13.75 -1.34
N CYS A 58 1.66 13.88 -0.34
CA CYS A 58 2.15 15.18 0.12
C CYS A 58 3.05 15.90 -0.90
N HIS A 59 3.75 15.16 -1.77
CA HIS A 59 4.70 15.72 -2.73
C HIS A 59 4.14 15.86 -4.16
N THR A 60 3.02 15.20 -4.46
CA THR A 60 2.47 15.19 -5.82
C THR A 60 1.62 16.43 -6.10
N ARG A 61 1.95 17.14 -7.18
CA ARG A 61 1.20 18.32 -7.65
C ARG A 61 -0.19 17.99 -8.22
N SER A 62 -0.39 16.77 -8.74
CA SER A 62 -1.64 16.35 -9.39
C SER A 62 -2.17 15.04 -8.82
N ARG A 63 -2.97 15.16 -7.77
CA ARG A 63 -3.56 14.02 -7.03
C ARG A 63 -4.50 13.18 -7.89
N GLY A 64 -5.28 13.81 -8.78
CA GLY A 64 -6.15 13.10 -9.73
C GLY A 64 -5.40 12.18 -10.69
N ARG A 65 -4.27 12.64 -11.26
CA ARG A 65 -3.42 11.77 -12.09
C ARG A 65 -2.77 10.65 -11.29
N TYR A 66 -2.48 10.89 -10.01
CA TYR A 66 -1.98 9.83 -9.14
C TYR A 66 -3.03 8.75 -8.88
N LEU A 67 -4.25 9.15 -8.52
CA LEU A 67 -5.38 8.23 -8.35
C LEU A 67 -5.69 7.46 -9.64
N LEU A 68 -5.78 8.16 -10.78
CA LEU A 68 -6.04 7.53 -12.07
C LEU A 68 -4.99 6.45 -12.40
N ARG A 69 -3.70 6.70 -12.13
CA ARG A 69 -2.65 5.69 -12.35
C ARG A 69 -2.87 4.44 -11.49
N LEU A 70 -3.27 4.58 -10.22
CA LEU A 70 -3.59 3.42 -9.38
C LEU A 70 -4.79 2.65 -9.91
N CYS A 71 -5.86 3.35 -10.33
CA CYS A 71 -7.03 2.71 -10.94
C CYS A 71 -6.70 1.99 -12.25
N LEU A 72 -5.88 2.60 -13.12
CA LEU A 72 -5.47 1.96 -14.38
C LEU A 72 -4.60 0.73 -14.13
N LEU A 73 -3.66 0.80 -13.17
CA LEU A 73 -2.85 -0.36 -12.81
C LEU A 73 -3.70 -1.45 -12.17
N PHE A 74 -4.69 -1.09 -11.33
CA PHE A 74 -5.65 -2.02 -10.76
C PHE A 74 -6.38 -2.79 -11.86
N LEU A 75 -7.02 -2.07 -12.80
CA LEU A 75 -7.75 -2.68 -13.91
C LEU A 75 -6.86 -3.53 -14.82
N LEU A 76 -5.59 -3.13 -14.98
CA LEU A 76 -4.62 -3.87 -15.79
C LEU A 76 -4.19 -5.18 -15.11
N SER A 77 -3.97 -5.18 -13.81
CA SER A 77 -3.47 -6.36 -13.09
C SER A 77 -4.57 -7.31 -12.62
N GLU A 78 -5.80 -6.84 -12.42
CA GLU A 78 -6.88 -7.64 -11.84
C GLU A 78 -7.14 -8.96 -12.58
N PRO A 79 -7.22 -9.00 -13.92
CA PRO A 79 -7.51 -10.26 -14.61
C PRO A 79 -6.45 -11.34 -14.36
N VAL A 80 -5.18 -10.94 -14.27
CA VAL A 80 -4.08 -11.87 -14.02
C VAL A 80 -3.99 -12.24 -12.55
N TYR A 81 -4.25 -11.27 -11.66
CA TYR A 81 -4.33 -11.51 -10.22
C TYR A 81 -5.38 -12.60 -9.89
N ASP A 82 -6.57 -12.48 -10.46
CA ASP A 82 -7.67 -13.43 -10.32
C ASP A 82 -7.29 -14.84 -10.80
N LEU A 83 -6.65 -14.94 -11.96
CA LEU A 83 -6.18 -16.22 -12.48
C LEU A 83 -5.12 -16.87 -11.58
N VAL A 84 -4.20 -16.07 -11.02
CA VAL A 84 -3.08 -16.57 -10.20
C VAL A 84 -3.51 -17.02 -8.82
N PHE A 85 -4.35 -16.24 -8.15
CA PHE A 85 -4.66 -16.44 -6.73
C PHE A 85 -6.04 -17.05 -6.47
N HIS A 86 -6.98 -16.93 -7.42
CA HIS A 86 -8.36 -17.38 -7.26
C HIS A 86 -8.79 -18.42 -8.33
N GLN A 87 -7.88 -18.79 -9.24
CA GLN A 87 -8.09 -19.82 -10.28
C GLN A 87 -9.26 -19.54 -11.24
N GLY A 88 -9.68 -18.28 -11.39
CA GLY A 88 -10.77 -17.91 -12.28
C GLY A 88 -10.97 -16.41 -12.37
N PHE A 89 -11.39 -15.93 -13.55
CA PHE A 89 -11.69 -14.53 -13.83
C PHE A 89 -13.07 -14.40 -14.49
N PRO A 90 -13.94 -13.47 -14.04
CA PRO A 90 -13.74 -12.54 -12.92
C PRO A 90 -13.99 -13.19 -11.55
N TYR A 91 -13.17 -12.84 -10.56
CA TYR A 91 -13.38 -13.19 -9.14
C TYR A 91 -13.76 -11.94 -8.34
N TRP A 92 -14.98 -11.92 -7.80
CA TRP A 92 -15.53 -10.75 -7.10
C TRP A 92 -15.26 -10.73 -5.59
N GLY A 93 -14.74 -11.83 -5.03
CA GLY A 93 -14.63 -12.02 -3.58
C GLY A 93 -13.39 -11.42 -2.92
N ASN A 94 -12.43 -10.95 -3.71
CA ASN A 94 -11.21 -10.29 -3.26
C ASN A 94 -10.61 -9.56 -4.45
N GLN A 95 -10.25 -8.30 -4.26
CA GLN A 95 -9.68 -7.45 -5.30
C GLN A 95 -8.24 -7.10 -4.96
N ASN A 96 -7.39 -6.92 -5.96
CA ASN A 96 -5.97 -6.73 -5.72
C ASN A 96 -5.64 -5.45 -4.91
N ILE A 97 -4.44 -5.42 -4.34
CA ILE A 97 -3.96 -4.37 -3.43
C ILE A 97 -4.04 -2.94 -3.99
N LEU A 98 -3.98 -2.77 -5.32
CA LEU A 98 -4.06 -1.44 -5.93
C LEU A 98 -5.44 -0.80 -5.72
N LEU A 99 -6.51 -1.59 -5.54
CA LEU A 99 -7.81 -1.06 -5.16
C LEU A 99 -7.77 -0.44 -3.75
N THR A 100 -7.18 -1.14 -2.76
CA THR A 100 -7.00 -0.60 -1.41
C THR A 100 -6.19 0.70 -1.45
N LEU A 101 -5.10 0.74 -2.20
CA LEU A 101 -4.27 1.93 -2.35
C LEU A 101 -5.02 3.08 -3.03
N ALA A 102 -5.83 2.80 -4.06
CA ALA A 102 -6.64 3.79 -4.75
C ALA A 102 -7.70 4.40 -3.82
N LEU A 103 -8.44 3.55 -3.09
CA LEU A 103 -9.44 3.98 -2.10
C LEU A 103 -8.80 4.76 -0.96
N GLY A 104 -7.64 4.32 -0.46
CA GLY A 104 -6.89 5.02 0.57
C GLY A 104 -6.42 6.40 0.11
N LEU A 105 -5.88 6.51 -1.11
CA LEU A 105 -5.50 7.80 -1.70
C LEU A 105 -6.70 8.72 -1.89
N GLY A 106 -7.82 8.19 -2.38
CA GLY A 106 -9.08 8.93 -2.51
C GLY A 106 -9.59 9.44 -1.17
N THR A 107 -9.55 8.60 -0.14
CA THR A 107 -9.94 8.96 1.24
C THR A 107 -9.09 10.11 1.77
N VAL A 108 -7.76 9.99 1.67
CA VAL A 108 -6.82 11.05 2.08
C VAL A 108 -7.05 12.33 1.28
N TRP A 109 -7.36 12.22 -0.01
CA TRP A 109 -7.66 13.39 -0.84
C TRP A 109 -8.94 14.11 -0.40
N LEU A 110 -10.01 13.37 -0.10
CA LEU A 110 -11.26 13.95 0.42
C LEU A 110 -11.04 14.61 1.80
N VAL A 111 -10.26 13.97 2.68
CA VAL A 111 -9.90 14.51 3.98
C VAL A 111 -9.11 15.83 3.85
N ASP A 112 -8.15 15.91 2.92
CA ASP A 112 -7.41 17.16 2.64
C ASP A 112 -8.30 18.23 2.00
N ALA A 113 -9.23 17.83 1.11
CA ALA A 113 -10.18 18.76 0.52
C ALA A 113 -11.09 19.40 1.57
N ALA A 114 -11.46 18.67 2.62
CA ALA A 114 -12.26 19.18 3.73
C ALA A 114 -11.58 20.34 4.48
N ASP A 115 -10.25 20.42 4.50
CA ASP A 115 -9.52 21.54 5.13
C ASP A 115 -9.69 22.87 4.38
N ARG A 116 -10.13 22.81 3.12
CA ARG A 116 -10.36 23.98 2.27
C ARG A 116 -11.78 24.56 2.42
N LEU A 117 -12.63 23.92 3.23
CA LEU A 117 -13.97 24.44 3.51
C LEU A 117 -13.89 25.76 4.30
N GLU A 118 -14.66 26.74 3.87
CA GLU A 118 -14.81 28.05 4.52
C GLU A 118 -15.44 27.91 5.91
N LEU A 119 -16.50 27.09 6.00
CA LEU A 119 -17.19 26.78 7.25
C LEU A 119 -16.36 25.80 8.09
N TRP A 120 -15.56 26.34 9.00
CA TRP A 120 -14.68 25.57 9.89
C TRP A 120 -15.42 24.48 10.68
N ALA A 121 -16.67 24.73 11.07
CA ALA A 121 -17.52 23.79 11.81
C ALA A 121 -17.82 22.50 11.01
N LEU A 122 -17.79 22.55 9.67
CA LEU A 122 -18.03 21.40 8.81
C LEU A 122 -16.78 20.57 8.51
N ARG A 123 -15.58 21.06 8.84
CA ARG A 123 -14.31 20.36 8.50
C ARG A 123 -14.25 18.97 9.12
N TRP A 124 -14.51 18.85 10.41
CA TRP A 124 -14.46 17.57 11.11
C TRP A 124 -15.57 16.60 10.69
N PRO A 125 -16.86 17.01 10.61
CA PRO A 125 -17.91 16.16 10.06
C PRO A 125 -17.60 15.60 8.68
N VAL A 126 -17.10 16.43 7.76
CA VAL A 126 -16.76 16.01 6.39
C VAL A 126 -15.56 15.06 6.39
N LYS A 127 -14.54 15.30 7.23
CA LYS A 127 -13.42 14.35 7.39
C LYS A 127 -13.88 13.00 7.90
N LEU A 128 -14.75 12.97 8.92
CA LEU A 128 -15.29 11.73 9.46
C LEU A 128 -16.13 10.99 8.42
N LEU A 129 -16.95 11.71 7.64
CA LEU A 129 -17.71 11.13 6.54
C LEU A 129 -16.80 10.58 5.44
N ALA A 130 -15.74 11.31 5.07
CA ALA A 130 -14.77 10.84 4.08
C ALA A 130 -14.04 9.57 4.54
N CYS A 131 -13.59 9.53 5.80
CA CYS A 131 -13.00 8.33 6.40
C CYS A 131 -14.02 7.17 6.38
N GLY A 132 -15.23 7.39 6.89
CA GLY A 132 -16.30 6.39 6.93
C GLY A 132 -16.63 5.82 5.54
N LEU A 133 -16.71 6.69 4.53
CA LEU A 133 -16.90 6.29 3.14
C LEU A 133 -15.74 5.42 2.63
N GLY A 134 -14.49 5.82 2.89
CA GLY A 134 -13.32 5.05 2.50
C GLY A 134 -13.28 3.65 3.12
N LEU A 135 -13.50 3.57 4.43
CA LEU A 135 -13.58 2.32 5.19
C LEU A 135 -14.70 1.41 4.68
N TRP A 136 -15.89 1.98 4.45
CA TRP A 136 -17.03 1.22 3.96
C TRP A 136 -16.83 0.74 2.52
N LEU A 137 -16.33 1.60 1.62
CA LEU A 137 -16.06 1.24 0.23
C LEU A 137 -14.99 0.15 0.12
N SER A 138 -13.95 0.19 0.94
CA SER A 138 -12.92 -0.87 0.90
C SER A 138 -13.47 -2.24 1.24
N GLU A 139 -14.46 -2.31 2.14
CA GLU A 139 -15.11 -3.57 2.51
C GLU A 139 -16.16 -3.99 1.48
N ALA A 140 -17.00 -3.05 1.05
CA ALA A 140 -18.05 -3.29 0.07
C ALA A 140 -17.51 -3.74 -1.30
N LEU A 141 -16.28 -3.34 -1.63
CA LEU A 141 -15.58 -3.71 -2.86
C LEU A 141 -14.57 -4.84 -2.65
N PHE A 142 -14.56 -5.51 -1.49
CA PHE A 142 -13.65 -6.64 -1.19
C PHE A 142 -12.18 -6.34 -1.45
N ALA A 143 -11.72 -5.11 -1.15
CA ALA A 143 -10.33 -4.74 -1.36
C ALA A 143 -9.41 -5.56 -0.43
N ASP A 144 -8.23 -5.96 -0.91
CA ASP A 144 -7.34 -6.95 -0.26
C ASP A 144 -7.12 -6.78 1.24
N TYR A 145 -6.90 -5.55 1.72
CA TYR A 145 -6.70 -5.23 3.14
C TYR A 145 -7.89 -4.55 3.82
N GLY A 146 -9.03 -4.46 3.11
CA GLY A 146 -10.29 -3.90 3.59
C GLY A 146 -10.16 -2.55 4.30
N TRP A 147 -11.01 -2.35 5.29
CA TRP A 147 -11.03 -1.15 6.13
C TRP A 147 -9.72 -0.96 6.93
N GLY A 148 -9.04 -2.04 7.32
CA GLY A 148 -7.77 -2.00 8.05
C GLY A 148 -6.63 -1.37 7.24
N GLY A 149 -6.59 -1.63 5.92
CA GLY A 149 -5.66 -0.98 5.00
C GLY A 149 -5.88 0.52 4.89
N ILE A 150 -7.13 0.97 4.87
CA ILE A 150 -7.47 2.40 4.86
C ILE A 150 -7.02 3.08 6.17
N LEU A 151 -7.25 2.45 7.32
CA LEU A 151 -6.76 2.95 8.61
C LEU A 151 -5.23 3.07 8.65
N LEU A 152 -4.52 2.10 8.09
CA LEU A 152 -3.06 2.14 8.03
C LEU A 152 -2.56 3.34 7.22
N ILE A 153 -3.16 3.60 6.06
CA ILE A 153 -2.83 4.77 5.22
C ILE A 153 -3.13 6.09 5.97
N LEU A 154 -4.30 6.18 6.61
CA LEU A 154 -4.68 7.35 7.42
C LEU A 154 -3.72 7.58 8.59
N SER A 155 -3.22 6.50 9.21
CA SER A 155 -2.26 6.57 10.31
C SER A 155 -0.97 7.27 9.88
N PHE A 156 -0.43 6.94 8.70
CA PHE A 156 0.75 7.61 8.15
C PHE A 156 0.49 9.09 7.83
N CYS A 157 -0.73 9.46 7.45
CA CYS A 157 -1.08 10.84 7.16
C CYS A 157 -1.26 11.68 8.44
N PHE A 158 -2.05 11.20 9.40
CA PHE A 158 -2.41 11.97 10.60
C PHE A 158 -1.30 12.04 11.65
N PHE A 159 -0.48 11.00 11.78
CA PHE A 159 0.61 10.95 12.75
C PHE A 159 1.98 11.25 12.15
N ARG A 160 2.02 11.83 10.94
CA ARG A 160 3.25 12.27 10.29
C ARG A 160 4.03 13.21 11.21
N GLY A 161 5.31 12.91 11.44
CA GLY A 161 6.19 13.68 12.32
C GLY A 161 6.03 13.40 13.82
N LYS A 162 5.09 12.54 14.22
CA LYS A 162 4.84 12.15 15.62
C LYS A 162 5.14 10.65 15.80
N PRO A 163 6.40 10.25 16.09
CA PRO A 163 6.83 8.85 15.99
C PRO A 163 6.09 7.91 16.96
N VAL A 164 5.86 8.33 18.20
CA VAL A 164 5.19 7.49 19.21
C VAL A 164 3.74 7.16 18.81
N PRO A 165 2.84 8.13 18.55
CA PRO A 165 1.47 7.82 18.16
C PRO A 165 1.40 7.17 16.77
N LEU A 166 2.37 7.43 15.87
CA LEU A 166 2.46 6.72 14.60
C LEU A 166 2.70 5.22 14.81
N CYS A 167 3.70 4.85 15.63
CA CYS A 167 3.98 3.46 15.94
C CYS A 167 2.76 2.79 16.58
N ALA A 168 2.11 3.46 17.54
CA ALA A 168 0.90 2.92 18.18
C ALA A 168 -0.23 2.70 17.16
N ALA A 169 -0.51 3.69 16.31
CA ALA A 169 -1.56 3.61 15.30
C ALA A 169 -1.29 2.50 14.27
N VAL A 170 -0.07 2.41 13.75
CA VAL A 170 0.35 1.34 12.82
C VAL A 170 0.21 -0.03 13.47
N SER A 171 0.65 -0.19 14.73
CA SER A 171 0.48 -1.44 15.46
C SER A 171 -0.98 -1.82 15.67
N CYS A 172 -1.83 -0.86 16.04
CA CYS A 172 -3.26 -1.10 16.15
C CYS A 172 -3.88 -1.51 14.80
N SER A 173 -3.54 -0.82 13.70
CA SER A 173 -4.05 -1.17 12.37
C SER A 173 -3.63 -2.58 11.95
N LEU A 174 -2.36 -2.94 12.10
CA LEU A 174 -1.87 -4.26 11.65
C LEU A 174 -2.44 -5.40 12.51
N VAL A 175 -2.34 -5.27 13.84
CA VAL A 175 -2.66 -6.39 14.75
C VAL A 175 -4.16 -6.52 15.00
N LEU A 176 -4.89 -5.41 15.12
CA LEU A 176 -6.30 -5.42 15.52
C LEU A 176 -7.26 -5.35 14.34
N ALA A 177 -6.87 -4.72 13.22
CA ALA A 177 -7.79 -4.46 12.11
C ALA A 177 -7.63 -5.38 10.90
N ILE A 178 -6.45 -5.98 10.70
CA ILE A 178 -6.18 -6.78 9.49
C ILE A 178 -6.00 -8.26 9.84
N GLY A 179 -5.08 -8.60 10.73
CA GLY A 179 -4.93 -9.99 11.17
C GLY A 179 -3.63 -10.28 11.91
N VAL A 180 -3.58 -11.43 12.58
CA VAL A 180 -2.46 -11.80 13.46
C VAL A 180 -1.14 -11.90 12.71
N ILE A 181 -1.14 -12.44 11.48
CA ILE A 181 0.09 -12.55 10.67
C ILE A 181 0.66 -11.18 10.28
N GLU A 182 -0.16 -10.13 10.23
CA GLU A 182 0.28 -8.78 9.87
C GLU A 182 1.17 -8.13 10.94
N VAL A 183 1.31 -8.76 12.12
CA VAL A 183 2.30 -8.36 13.12
C VAL A 183 3.72 -8.32 12.55
N PHE A 184 4.04 -9.20 11.59
CA PHE A 184 5.34 -9.19 10.91
C PHE A 184 5.55 -7.93 10.05
N GLY A 185 4.46 -7.28 9.62
CA GLY A 185 4.49 -5.99 8.96
C GLY A 185 5.05 -4.86 9.83
N LEU A 186 5.09 -5.02 11.15
CA LEU A 186 5.72 -4.03 12.05
C LEU A 186 7.22 -3.84 11.78
N LEU A 187 7.88 -4.84 11.19
CA LEU A 187 9.27 -4.72 10.78
C LEU A 187 9.48 -3.62 9.73
N ALA A 188 8.43 -3.24 8.99
CA ALA A 188 8.46 -2.09 8.09
C ALA A 188 8.68 -0.74 8.80
N LEU A 189 8.33 -0.62 10.09
CA LEU A 189 8.57 0.61 10.84
C LEU A 189 10.06 0.92 10.95
N LEU A 190 10.94 -0.08 10.96
CA LEU A 190 12.39 0.15 11.04
C LEU A 190 12.91 0.99 9.87
N PRO A 191 12.75 0.57 8.59
CA PRO A 191 13.21 1.39 7.48
C PRO A 191 12.39 2.67 7.30
N ILE A 192 11.09 2.68 7.66
CA ILE A 192 10.24 3.89 7.60
C ILE A 192 10.72 4.98 8.58
N LEU A 193 11.06 4.62 9.83
CA LEU A 193 11.54 5.59 10.83
C LEU A 193 12.95 6.11 10.52
N LEU A 194 13.74 5.33 9.76
CA LEU A 194 15.07 5.71 9.26
C LEU A 194 15.03 6.48 7.94
N TYR A 195 13.84 6.69 7.37
CA TYR A 195 13.65 7.39 6.11
C TYR A 195 14.08 8.86 6.20
N SER A 196 14.86 9.28 5.20
CA SER A 196 15.51 10.59 5.13
C SER A 196 14.64 11.71 4.59
N GLY A 197 13.45 11.41 4.04
CA GLY A 197 12.64 12.39 3.31
C GLY A 197 13.10 12.64 1.88
N LYS A 198 14.16 11.95 1.42
CA LYS A 198 14.71 12.11 0.07
C LYS A 198 14.15 11.06 -0.87
N GLN A 199 13.97 11.46 -2.13
CA GLN A 199 13.51 10.55 -3.18
C GLN A 199 14.60 9.55 -3.60
N GLY A 200 15.88 9.94 -3.59
CA GLY A 200 17.00 9.13 -4.10
C GLY A 200 17.29 9.43 -5.58
N ASP A 201 18.57 9.41 -5.95
CA ASP A 201 19.03 9.95 -7.24
C ASP A 201 18.57 9.15 -8.45
N LEU A 202 18.48 7.82 -8.32
CA LEU A 202 17.99 6.95 -9.39
C LEU A 202 16.53 7.21 -9.73
N LEU A 203 15.71 7.55 -8.75
CA LEU A 203 14.31 7.89 -8.95
C LEU A 203 14.10 9.26 -9.62
N GLN A 204 15.14 10.07 -9.83
CA GLN A 204 15.05 11.27 -10.66
C GLN A 204 14.88 10.93 -12.15
N LYS A 205 15.28 9.73 -12.57
CA LYS A 205 15.14 9.28 -13.96
C LYS A 205 13.74 8.70 -14.19
N PRO A 206 12.98 9.14 -15.21
CA PRO A 206 11.61 8.68 -15.43
C PRO A 206 11.48 7.17 -15.59
N TRP A 207 12.43 6.52 -16.28
CA TRP A 207 12.38 5.09 -16.55
C TRP A 207 12.41 4.23 -15.27
N PHE A 208 13.17 4.64 -14.25
CA PHE A 208 13.17 3.94 -12.96
C PHE A 208 11.81 4.07 -12.26
N GLN A 209 11.16 5.25 -12.36
CA GLN A 209 9.83 5.42 -11.79
C GLN A 209 8.81 4.50 -12.48
N TYR A 210 8.82 4.43 -13.81
CA TYR A 210 7.94 3.55 -14.57
C TYR A 210 8.21 2.07 -14.27
N ALA A 211 9.48 1.66 -14.11
CA ALA A 211 9.81 0.29 -13.73
C ALA A 211 9.13 -0.12 -12.41
N PHE A 212 9.15 0.74 -11.39
CA PHE A 212 8.44 0.46 -10.13
C PHE A 212 6.92 0.42 -10.28
N TYR A 213 6.34 1.27 -11.14
CA TYR A 213 4.89 1.26 -11.38
C TYR A 213 4.43 -0.01 -12.09
N PHE A 214 5.13 -0.44 -13.13
CA PHE A 214 4.77 -1.61 -13.91
C PHE A 214 5.25 -2.93 -13.30
N TYR A 215 6.11 -2.89 -12.28
CA TYR A 215 6.54 -4.10 -11.61
C TYR A 215 5.36 -4.93 -11.11
N TYR A 216 4.35 -4.30 -10.49
CA TYR A 216 3.20 -5.01 -9.94
C TYR A 216 2.47 -5.90 -10.98
N PRO A 217 1.91 -5.37 -12.08
CA PRO A 217 1.26 -6.21 -13.09
C PRO A 217 2.24 -7.21 -13.73
N VAL A 218 3.49 -6.82 -13.97
CA VAL A 218 4.47 -7.68 -14.65
C VAL A 218 4.84 -8.90 -13.82
N HIS A 219 5.16 -8.74 -12.52
CA HIS A 219 5.59 -9.90 -11.72
C HIS A 219 4.43 -10.88 -11.44
N ILE A 220 3.18 -10.40 -11.31
CA ILE A 220 2.00 -11.27 -11.23
C ILE A 220 1.81 -12.05 -12.55
N ALA A 221 1.97 -11.39 -13.70
CA ALA A 221 1.94 -12.07 -15.00
C ALA A 221 3.05 -13.11 -15.16
N VAL A 222 4.26 -12.83 -14.66
CA VAL A 222 5.34 -13.82 -14.64
C VAL A 222 4.98 -15.02 -13.77
N LEU A 223 4.38 -14.81 -12.59
CA LEU A 223 3.93 -15.91 -11.73
C LEU A 223 2.87 -16.77 -12.41
N TRP A 224 1.92 -16.15 -13.11
CA TRP A 224 0.93 -16.87 -13.91
C TRP A 224 1.58 -17.76 -14.97
N LEU A 225 2.53 -17.22 -15.74
CA LEU A 225 3.26 -17.99 -16.75
C LEU A 225 4.02 -19.16 -16.14
N VAL A 226 4.61 -18.99 -14.96
CA VAL A 226 5.30 -20.07 -14.23
C VAL A 226 4.30 -21.14 -13.78
N GLN A 227 3.12 -20.76 -13.26
CA GLN A 227 2.07 -21.71 -12.89
C GLN A 227 1.59 -22.56 -14.08
N LEU A 228 1.57 -22.01 -15.31
CA LEU A 228 1.18 -22.77 -16.51
C LEU A 228 2.19 -23.85 -16.92
N ILE A 229 3.44 -23.75 -16.45
CA ILE A 229 4.53 -24.67 -16.81
C ILE A 229 4.71 -25.77 -15.74
N LEU A 230 4.21 -25.56 -14.53
CA LEU A 230 4.28 -26.50 -13.41
C LEU A 230 3.09 -27.46 -13.40
#